data_AF-A0A814BIR6-F1
#
_entry.id   AF-A0A814BIR6-F1
#
_cell.length_a   1.000
_cell.length_b   1.000
_cell.length_c   1.000
_cell.angle_alpha   90.00
_cell.angle_beta   90.00
_cell.angle_gamma   90.00
#
_symmetry.space_group_name_H-M   'P 1'
#
loop_
_entity.id
_entity.type
_entity.pdbx_description
1 polymer ?
#
loop_
_entity_poly.entity_id
_entity_poly.type
_entity_poly.pdbx_seq_one_letter_code
_entity_poly.pdbx_strand_id
1 'polypeptide(L)'
;MLTFTVLIFCFLWFVTLFNPLVGSSERLFAGDFRAPDPPDSIIAEYQASYVQHKWDATGISHIVSGMIYASPSVGSLRMDLTYGGIIASSLFDYANGNSDGTVPNYVYTMLPSTATLGTCTFYNVTPAYPLFPSNILTASGATFAGLVHDNLFYADQGPLQAWDILFGGTVSVTVFLDNNNMLVRIDFSSPARSTFTTTRLFNIIPGSPAKNLFSNPCPTGSPTSTPISSGGSRTV
;
A
#
# COMPACT_ATOMS: atom_id res chain seq x y z
N MET A 1 15.82 54.92 -42.65
CA MET A 1 14.54 54.47 -42.07
C MET A 1 14.54 52.93 -41.97
N LEU A 2 15.55 52.36 -41.30
CA LEU A 2 15.84 50.92 -41.36
C LEU A 2 16.56 50.43 -40.08
N THR A 3 16.18 50.96 -38.92
CA THR A 3 16.88 50.71 -37.65
C THR A 3 15.97 50.35 -36.48
N PHE A 4 14.64 50.30 -36.66
CA PHE A 4 13.71 50.02 -35.56
C PHE A 4 13.12 48.61 -35.55
N THR A 5 13.15 47.88 -36.67
CA THR A 5 12.44 46.60 -36.79
C THR A 5 13.27 45.38 -36.34
N VAL A 6 14.60 45.49 -36.30
CA VAL A 6 15.49 44.36 -35.93
C VAL A 6 15.60 44.19 -34.40
N LEU A 7 15.40 45.25 -33.61
CA LEU A 7 15.50 45.15 -32.15
C LEU A 7 14.31 44.41 -31.50
N ILE A 8 13.13 44.41 -32.14
CA ILE A 8 11.93 43.76 -31.57
C ILE A 8 11.99 42.23 -31.72
N PHE A 9 12.63 41.71 -32.78
CA PHE A 9 12.74 40.27 -32.99
C PHE A 9 13.77 39.58 -32.07
N CYS A 10 14.83 40.27 -31.64
CA CYS A 10 15.76 39.72 -30.64
C CYS A 10 15.16 39.71 -29.22
N PHE A 11 14.28 40.66 -28.89
CA PHE A 11 13.67 40.72 -27.56
C PHE A 11 12.58 39.66 -27.36
N LEU A 12 11.85 39.28 -28.41
CA LEU A 12 10.87 38.19 -28.31
C LEU A 12 11.48 36.79 -28.21
N TRP A 13 12.70 36.57 -28.74
CA TRP A 13 13.39 35.28 -28.58
C TRP A 13 14.05 35.11 -27.20
N PHE A 14 14.48 36.20 -26.57
CA PHE A 14 15.07 36.14 -25.24
C PHE A 14 14.03 35.82 -24.14
N VAL A 15 12.77 36.20 -24.31
CA VAL A 15 11.72 35.92 -23.30
C VAL A 15 11.24 34.46 -23.36
N THR A 16 11.35 33.77 -24.50
CA THR A 16 10.98 32.34 -24.60
C THR A 16 12.11 31.38 -24.19
N LEU A 17 13.36 31.84 -24.11
CA LEU A 17 14.53 31.04 -23.73
C LEU A 17 14.88 31.10 -22.23
N PHE A 18 14.22 31.97 -21.48
CA PHE A 18 14.35 32.08 -20.02
C PHE A 18 12.99 31.91 -19.31
N ASN A 19 12.16 30.98 -19.76
CA ASN A 19 11.35 30.28 -18.78
C ASN A 19 12.32 29.34 -18.07
N PRO A 20 12.71 29.59 -16.80
CA PRO A 20 13.34 28.53 -16.05
C PRO A 20 12.41 27.33 -16.16
N LEU A 21 12.95 26.20 -16.63
CA LEU A 21 12.35 24.90 -16.35
C LEU A 21 12.35 24.79 -14.83
N VAL A 22 11.34 25.38 -14.18
CA VAL A 22 11.11 25.22 -12.75
C VAL A 22 10.75 23.75 -12.63
N GLY A 23 11.76 22.94 -12.33
CA GLY A 23 11.56 21.54 -12.01
C GLY A 23 10.53 21.46 -10.90
N SER A 24 9.61 20.50 -11.00
CA SER A 24 8.52 20.30 -10.05
C SER A 24 8.97 20.21 -8.59
N SER A 25 10.26 19.92 -8.31
CA SER A 25 10.81 19.87 -6.96
C SER A 25 11.01 21.24 -6.29
N GLU A 26 11.20 22.34 -7.03
CA GLU A 26 11.45 23.67 -6.43
C GLU A 26 10.15 24.33 -5.92
N ARG A 27 9.00 23.97 -6.49
CA ARG A 27 7.69 24.48 -6.05
C ARG A 27 7.28 23.99 -4.66
N LEU A 28 7.85 22.89 -4.17
CA LEU A 28 7.58 22.35 -2.83
C LEU A 28 8.26 23.14 -1.70
N PHE A 29 9.25 23.98 -2.04
CA PHE A 29 9.92 24.89 -1.09
C PHE A 29 9.50 26.35 -1.27
N ALA A 30 8.48 26.60 -2.09
CA ALA A 30 7.97 27.94 -2.29
C ALA A 30 7.08 28.35 -1.11
N GLY A 31 7.26 29.56 -0.59
CA GLY A 31 6.49 30.06 0.56
C GLY A 31 4.98 30.20 0.30
N ASP A 32 4.55 30.05 -0.95
CA ASP A 32 3.15 30.04 -1.40
C ASP A 32 2.61 28.62 -1.64
N PHE A 33 3.39 27.56 -1.40
CA PHE A 33 2.92 26.19 -1.52
C PHE A 33 1.73 25.96 -0.59
N ARG A 34 0.62 25.51 -1.17
CA ARG A 34 -0.54 25.03 -0.44
C ARG A 34 -0.68 23.54 -0.73
N ALA A 35 -0.52 22.73 0.32
CA ALA A 35 -0.85 21.33 0.24
C ALA A 35 -2.31 21.19 -0.23
N PRO A 36 -2.61 20.29 -1.19
CA PRO A 36 -3.98 19.97 -1.52
C PRO A 36 -4.67 19.37 -0.29
N ASP A 37 -6.00 19.55 -0.22
CA ASP A 37 -6.80 18.80 0.74
C ASP A 37 -6.83 17.31 0.34
N PRO A 38 -6.82 16.37 1.31
CA PRO A 38 -6.97 14.96 1.00
C PRO A 38 -8.31 14.69 0.31
N PRO A 39 -8.38 13.75 -0.65
CA PRO A 39 -9.65 13.37 -1.23
C PRO A 39 -10.58 12.80 -0.15
N ASP A 40 -11.87 13.13 -0.23
CA ASP A 40 -12.88 12.68 0.73
C ASP A 40 -13.01 11.15 0.78
N SER A 41 -12.72 10.48 -0.34
CA SER A 41 -12.82 9.03 -0.49
C SER A 41 -11.74 8.48 -1.41
N ILE A 42 -11.18 7.33 -1.02
CA ILE A 42 -10.37 6.45 -1.85
C ILE A 42 -11.21 5.26 -2.34
N ILE A 43 -10.74 4.58 -3.39
CA ILE A 43 -11.27 3.28 -3.79
C ILE A 43 -10.68 2.22 -2.84
N ALA A 44 -11.47 1.86 -1.83
CA ALA A 44 -11.04 0.97 -0.75
C ALA A 44 -11.40 -0.50 -0.96
N GLU A 45 -12.26 -0.80 -1.94
CA GLU A 45 -12.62 -2.16 -2.30
C GLU A 45 -11.95 -2.54 -3.61
N TYR A 46 -11.17 -3.60 -3.59
CA TYR A 46 -10.43 -4.04 -4.77
C TYR A 46 -9.92 -5.46 -4.63
N GLN A 47 -9.56 -6.02 -5.78
CA GLN A 47 -8.63 -7.13 -5.88
C GLN A 47 -7.45 -6.74 -6.76
N ALA A 48 -6.25 -7.19 -6.43
CA ALA A 48 -5.04 -6.84 -7.16
C ALA A 48 -3.99 -7.95 -7.07
N SER A 49 -3.09 -8.01 -8.04
CA SER A 49 -1.80 -8.66 -7.84
C SER A 49 -0.91 -7.74 -7.00
N TYR A 50 -0.02 -8.28 -6.19
CA TYR A 50 0.90 -7.47 -5.41
C TYR A 50 2.31 -8.05 -5.32
N VAL A 51 3.27 -7.18 -5.08
CA VAL A 51 4.63 -7.52 -4.64
C VAL A 51 4.91 -6.70 -3.39
N GLN A 52 5.41 -7.37 -2.36
CA GLN A 52 5.81 -6.72 -1.12
C GLN A 52 7.25 -7.10 -0.78
N HIS A 53 8.06 -6.11 -0.41
CA HIS A 53 9.37 -6.32 0.19
C HIS A 53 9.32 -5.80 1.62
N LYS A 54 9.67 -6.67 2.57
CA LYS A 54 9.81 -6.34 3.99
C LYS A 54 11.27 -6.54 4.41
N TRP A 55 11.83 -5.55 5.09
CA TRP A 55 13.15 -5.66 5.67
C TRP A 55 13.25 -4.96 7.02
N ASP A 56 14.20 -5.39 7.86
CA ASP A 56 14.46 -4.77 9.16
C ASP A 56 15.93 -4.83 9.59
N ALA A 57 16.25 -4.20 10.71
CA ALA A 57 17.61 -4.13 11.26
C ALA A 57 18.15 -5.49 11.77
N THR A 58 17.31 -6.51 11.89
CA THR A 58 17.72 -7.86 12.33
C THR A 58 18.20 -8.74 11.18
N GLY A 59 18.16 -8.23 9.95
CA GLY A 59 18.58 -8.94 8.76
C GLY A 59 17.43 -9.64 8.03
N ILE A 60 16.17 -9.43 8.43
CA ILE A 60 15.03 -9.87 7.64
C ILE A 60 15.04 -9.08 6.33
N SER A 61 14.90 -9.77 5.19
CA SER A 61 14.73 -9.17 3.87
C SER A 61 14.00 -10.14 2.96
N HIS A 62 12.67 -10.11 2.98
CA HIS A 62 11.83 -11.07 2.27
C HIS A 62 10.97 -10.35 1.24
N ILE A 63 10.95 -10.90 0.02
CA ILE A 63 10.05 -10.47 -1.05
C ILE A 63 8.97 -11.53 -1.18
N VAL A 64 7.72 -11.10 -1.15
CA VAL A 64 6.54 -11.94 -1.36
C VAL A 64 5.72 -11.37 -2.51
N SER A 65 5.00 -12.24 -3.21
CA SER A 65 4.09 -11.82 -4.26
C SER A 65 2.86 -12.72 -4.32
N GLY A 66 1.76 -12.18 -4.85
CA GLY A 66 0.53 -12.94 -5.05
C GLY A 66 -0.67 -12.05 -5.29
N MET A 67 -1.82 -12.41 -4.71
CA MET A 67 -3.09 -11.71 -4.86
C MET A 67 -3.56 -11.14 -3.53
N ILE A 68 -4.12 -9.94 -3.55
CA ILE A 68 -4.74 -9.29 -2.41
C ILE A 68 -6.19 -8.95 -2.73
N TYR A 69 -7.07 -9.12 -1.75
CA TYR A 69 -8.50 -8.81 -1.82
C TYR A 69 -8.86 -7.99 -0.59
N ALA A 70 -9.30 -6.76 -0.79
CA ALA A 70 -9.70 -5.85 0.28
C ALA A 70 -11.20 -5.56 0.16
N SER A 71 -11.94 -5.77 1.24
CA SER A 71 -13.34 -5.39 1.33
C SER A 71 -13.67 -4.86 2.72
N PRO A 72 -13.56 -3.53 2.93
CA PRO A 72 -14.08 -2.86 4.10
C PRO A 72 -15.56 -3.12 4.35
N SER A 73 -16.40 -3.25 3.31
CA SER A 73 -17.83 -3.52 3.50
C SER A 73 -18.12 -4.91 4.09
N VAL A 74 -17.24 -5.88 3.83
CA VAL A 74 -17.27 -7.22 4.44
C VAL A 74 -16.43 -7.27 5.72
N GLY A 75 -15.59 -6.26 5.98
CA GLY A 75 -14.66 -6.25 7.11
C GLY A 75 -13.57 -7.31 6.95
N SER A 76 -13.05 -7.52 5.75
CA SER A 76 -12.08 -8.59 5.49
C SER A 76 -10.96 -8.16 4.54
N LEU A 77 -9.77 -8.68 4.82
CA LEU A 77 -8.61 -8.59 3.95
C LEU A 77 -8.06 -10.00 3.74
N ARG A 78 -7.85 -10.39 2.49
CA ARG A 78 -7.18 -11.65 2.16
C ARG A 78 -5.94 -11.41 1.33
N MET A 79 -4.87 -12.11 1.66
CA MET A 79 -3.61 -12.11 0.92
C MET A 79 -3.22 -13.55 0.60
N ASP A 80 -3.29 -13.92 -0.67
CA ASP A 80 -2.70 -15.14 -1.21
C ASP A 80 -1.28 -14.81 -1.66
N LEU A 81 -0.29 -15.54 -1.18
CA LEU A 81 1.11 -15.14 -1.30
C LEU A 81 2.04 -16.32 -1.51
N THR A 82 3.16 -16.04 -2.15
CA THR A 82 4.24 -16.98 -2.37
C THR A 82 5.57 -16.43 -1.88
N TYR A 83 6.36 -17.26 -1.20
CA TYR A 83 7.70 -16.90 -0.71
C TYR A 83 8.52 -18.17 -0.45
N GLY A 84 9.80 -18.19 -0.84
CA GLY A 84 10.69 -19.31 -0.53
C GLY A 84 10.16 -20.70 -0.97
N GLY A 85 9.37 -20.76 -2.04
CA GLY A 85 8.69 -21.98 -2.52
C GLY A 85 7.41 -22.36 -1.77
N ILE A 86 7.02 -21.62 -0.74
CA ILE A 86 5.77 -21.82 0.02
C ILE A 86 4.66 -21.02 -0.63
N ILE A 87 3.47 -21.62 -0.74
CA ILE A 87 2.22 -20.93 -1.07
C ILE A 87 1.44 -20.77 0.23
N ALA A 88 0.94 -19.57 0.52
CA ALA A 88 0.14 -19.31 1.70
C ALA A 88 -1.08 -18.43 1.36
N SER A 89 -2.11 -18.53 2.18
CA SER A 89 -3.27 -17.63 2.19
C SER A 89 -3.48 -17.14 3.61
N SER A 90 -3.51 -15.83 3.79
CA SER A 90 -3.81 -15.16 5.06
C SER A 90 -5.15 -14.46 4.93
N LEU A 91 -6.09 -14.75 5.82
CA LEU A 91 -7.39 -14.08 5.90
C LEU A 91 -7.48 -13.35 7.24
N PHE A 92 -7.47 -12.02 7.19
CA PHE A 92 -7.67 -11.14 8.33
C PHE A 92 -9.15 -10.76 8.43
N ASP A 93 -9.75 -11.05 9.58
CA ASP A 93 -11.17 -10.81 9.86
C ASP A 93 -11.33 -9.57 10.75
N TYR A 94 -11.49 -8.41 10.11
CA TYR A 94 -11.70 -7.14 10.82
C TYR A 94 -13.12 -7.00 11.35
N ALA A 95 -14.09 -7.75 10.84
CA ALA A 95 -15.46 -7.77 11.34
C ALA A 95 -15.53 -8.35 12.77
N ASN A 96 -14.58 -9.24 13.12
CA ASN A 96 -14.47 -9.87 14.42
C ASN A 96 -13.21 -9.44 15.19
N GLY A 97 -12.82 -8.17 15.07
CA GLY A 97 -11.69 -7.59 15.81
C GLY A 97 -11.87 -7.67 17.34
N ASN A 98 -10.78 -7.93 18.06
CA ASN A 98 -10.75 -8.00 19.51
C ASN A 98 -10.63 -6.61 20.16
N SER A 99 -11.01 -6.50 21.43
CA SER A 99 -10.94 -5.24 22.19
C SER A 99 -9.52 -4.71 22.40
N ASP A 100 -8.50 -5.55 22.22
CA ASP A 100 -7.08 -5.17 22.29
C ASP A 100 -6.53 -4.64 20.95
N GLY A 101 -7.39 -4.52 19.92
CA GLY A 101 -7.01 -4.07 18.58
C GLY A 101 -6.39 -5.14 17.70
N THR A 102 -6.31 -6.39 18.16
CA THR A 102 -5.90 -7.52 17.32
C THR A 102 -7.06 -8.02 16.47
N VAL A 103 -6.75 -8.61 15.33
CA VAL A 103 -7.74 -9.25 14.44
C VAL A 103 -7.44 -10.75 14.31
N PRO A 104 -8.47 -11.60 14.23
CA PRO A 104 -8.29 -12.99 13.85
C PRO A 104 -7.62 -13.11 12.48
N ASN A 105 -6.59 -13.96 12.39
CA ASN A 105 -5.92 -14.29 11.14
C ASN A 105 -5.92 -15.81 10.93
N TYR A 106 -6.52 -16.24 9.81
CA TYR A 106 -6.52 -17.62 9.37
C TYR A 106 -5.46 -17.81 8.30
N VAL A 107 -4.44 -18.61 8.59
CA VAL A 107 -3.31 -18.82 7.70
C VAL A 107 -3.26 -20.26 7.25
N TYR A 108 -3.48 -20.46 5.96
CA TYR A 108 -3.31 -21.74 5.28
C TYR A 108 -1.99 -21.73 4.52
N THR A 109 -1.17 -22.76 4.68
CA THR A 109 0.16 -22.88 4.06
C THR A 109 0.30 -24.21 3.34
N MET A 110 0.94 -24.19 2.18
CA MET A 110 1.29 -25.37 1.39
C MET A 110 2.76 -25.31 1.01
N LEU A 111 3.47 -26.42 1.26
CA LEU A 111 4.80 -26.63 0.71
C LEU A 111 4.71 -26.87 -0.81
N PRO A 112 5.79 -26.65 -1.57
CA PRO A 112 5.76 -26.77 -3.04
C PRO A 112 5.51 -28.21 -3.53
N SER A 113 5.48 -29.19 -2.63
CA SER A 113 5.13 -30.57 -2.95
C SER A 113 3.61 -30.77 -2.91
N THR A 114 3.04 -31.24 -4.02
CA THR A 114 1.62 -31.62 -4.11
C THR A 114 1.26 -32.85 -3.27
N ALA A 115 2.25 -33.56 -2.73
CA ALA A 115 2.05 -34.71 -1.86
C ALA A 115 1.84 -34.34 -0.38
N THR A 116 2.12 -33.07 -0.01
CA THR A 116 1.99 -32.62 1.38
C THR A 116 0.67 -31.89 1.56
N LEU A 117 -0.15 -32.35 2.52
CA LEU A 117 -1.36 -31.64 2.92
C LEU A 117 -1.00 -30.25 3.45
N GLY A 118 -1.82 -29.25 3.11
CA GLY A 118 -1.64 -27.91 3.65
C GLY A 118 -1.88 -27.88 5.16
N THR A 119 -1.22 -26.93 5.83
CA THR A 119 -1.40 -26.69 7.27
C THR A 119 -2.21 -25.43 7.46
N CYS A 120 -3.28 -25.52 8.25
CA CYS A 120 -4.00 -24.37 8.76
C CYS A 120 -3.47 -23.99 10.15
N THR A 121 -3.26 -22.69 10.33
CA THR A 121 -2.96 -22.07 11.62
C THR A 121 -3.90 -20.90 11.86
N PHE A 122 -4.23 -20.68 13.12
CA PHE A 122 -5.11 -19.60 13.55
C PHE A 122 -4.46 -18.86 14.71
N TYR A 123 -4.43 -17.53 14.64
CA TYR A 123 -3.93 -16.69 15.70
C TYR A 123 -4.45 -15.26 15.56
N ASN A 124 -4.56 -14.54 16.67
CA ASN A 124 -4.85 -13.12 16.68
C ASN A 124 -3.57 -12.32 16.39
N VAL A 125 -3.65 -11.32 15.52
CA VAL A 125 -2.51 -10.49 15.13
C VAL A 125 -2.83 -9.01 15.24
N THR A 126 -1.83 -8.20 15.54
CA THR A 126 -1.84 -6.79 15.12
C THR A 126 -1.47 -6.76 13.64
N PRO A 127 -2.41 -6.43 12.74
CA PRO A 127 -2.18 -6.57 11.31
C PRO A 127 -1.13 -5.56 10.84
N ALA A 128 -0.13 -6.02 10.08
CA ALA A 128 0.86 -5.13 9.46
C ALA A 128 0.24 -4.35 8.29
N TYR A 129 -0.73 -4.97 7.62
CA TYR A 129 -1.48 -4.37 6.53
C TYR A 129 -2.85 -3.93 7.03
N PRO A 130 -3.15 -2.62 7.04
CA PRO A 130 -4.45 -2.14 7.50
C PRO A 130 -5.56 -2.38 6.46
N LEU A 131 -6.78 -2.67 6.92
CA LEU A 131 -7.96 -2.59 6.07
C LEU A 131 -8.42 -1.12 6.03
N PHE A 132 -8.07 -0.42 4.95
CA PHE A 132 -8.37 1.00 4.84
C PHE A 132 -9.86 1.24 4.56
N PRO A 133 -10.59 2.00 5.39
CA PRO A 133 -11.89 2.51 4.98
C PRO A 133 -11.73 3.57 3.88
N SER A 134 -12.79 3.83 3.13
CA SER A 134 -12.76 4.79 2.01
C SER A 134 -12.38 6.20 2.45
N ASN A 135 -12.77 6.62 3.65
CA ASN A 135 -12.44 7.93 4.21
C ASN A 135 -11.12 7.95 4.99
N ILE A 136 -10.22 6.98 4.81
CA ILE A 136 -9.01 6.86 5.64
C ILE A 136 -8.21 8.16 5.71
N LEU A 137 -8.04 8.87 4.59
CA LEU A 137 -7.18 10.05 4.53
C LEU A 137 -7.74 11.22 5.35
N THR A 138 -9.04 11.47 5.27
CA THR A 138 -9.70 12.51 6.06
C THR A 138 -9.80 12.10 7.53
N ALA A 139 -10.15 10.83 7.80
CA ALA A 139 -10.27 10.29 9.15
C ALA A 139 -8.94 10.28 9.92
N SER A 140 -7.82 10.10 9.24
CA SER A 140 -6.49 10.11 9.85
C SER A 140 -5.83 11.49 9.92
N GLY A 141 -6.43 12.53 9.33
CA GLY A 141 -5.78 13.83 9.15
C GLY A 141 -4.50 13.72 8.30
N ALA A 142 -4.61 13.03 7.17
CA ALA A 142 -3.47 12.73 6.30
C ALA A 142 -2.70 13.99 5.88
N THR A 143 -1.39 13.87 5.81
CA THR A 143 -0.50 14.94 5.34
C THR A 143 -0.07 14.66 3.91
N PHE A 144 -0.18 15.65 3.02
CA PHE A 144 0.30 15.52 1.64
C PHE A 144 1.83 15.42 1.63
N ALA A 145 2.34 14.28 1.18
CA ALA A 145 3.78 13.99 1.14
C ALA A 145 4.42 14.37 -0.22
N GLY A 146 3.60 14.65 -1.24
CA GLY A 146 4.07 15.13 -2.53
C GLY A 146 3.55 14.32 -3.71
N LEU A 147 4.07 14.68 -4.89
CA LEU A 147 3.82 13.98 -6.15
C LEU A 147 5.00 13.06 -6.47
N VAL A 148 4.71 11.82 -6.81
CA VAL A 148 5.72 10.80 -7.10
C VAL A 148 5.56 10.28 -8.52
N HIS A 149 6.59 10.47 -9.33
CA HIS A 149 6.64 9.93 -10.69
C HIS A 149 7.12 8.48 -10.66
N ASP A 150 6.21 7.55 -10.97
CA ASP A 150 6.55 6.14 -11.19
C ASP A 150 6.63 5.84 -12.69
N ASN A 151 7.83 6.03 -13.24
CA ASN A 151 8.08 5.84 -14.66
C ASN A 151 8.11 4.36 -15.09
N LEU A 152 7.98 3.41 -14.15
CA LEU A 152 8.00 1.98 -14.48
C LEU A 152 6.59 1.44 -14.72
N PHE A 153 5.63 1.81 -13.87
CA PHE A 153 4.29 1.22 -13.90
C PHE A 153 3.16 2.22 -14.17
N TYR A 154 3.42 3.52 -13.99
CA TYR A 154 2.41 4.58 -14.11
C TYR A 154 2.89 5.72 -15.02
N ALA A 155 3.81 5.42 -15.94
CA ALA A 155 4.43 6.42 -16.82
C ALA A 155 3.40 7.19 -17.68
N ASP A 156 2.29 6.54 -18.05
CA ASP A 156 1.19 7.08 -18.83
C ASP A 156 0.02 7.61 -17.99
N GLN A 157 0.06 7.45 -16.67
CA GLN A 157 -1.02 7.83 -15.75
C GLN A 157 -0.74 9.11 -14.95
N GLY A 158 0.41 9.75 -15.18
CA GLY A 158 0.82 10.94 -14.43
C GLY A 158 1.38 10.62 -13.04
N PRO A 159 1.70 11.64 -12.23
CA PRO A 159 2.28 11.43 -10.92
C PRO A 159 1.26 10.86 -9.93
N LEU A 160 1.73 9.96 -9.06
CA LEU A 160 0.99 9.47 -7.91
C LEU A 160 0.95 10.53 -6.81
N GLN A 161 -0.16 10.62 -6.09
CA GLN A 161 -0.29 11.46 -4.90
C GLN A 161 0.09 10.66 -3.67
N ALA A 162 1.11 11.09 -2.94
CA ALA A 162 1.55 10.45 -1.70
C ALA A 162 0.93 11.14 -0.48
N TRP A 163 0.43 10.35 0.46
CA TRP A 163 -0.22 10.81 1.68
C TRP A 163 0.31 10.04 2.88
N ASP A 164 0.80 10.76 3.88
CA ASP A 164 1.28 10.20 5.13
C ASP A 164 0.14 10.16 6.16
N ILE A 165 -0.01 9.01 6.81
CA ILE A 165 -0.99 8.76 7.87
C ILE A 165 -0.33 8.06 9.06
N LEU A 166 -0.88 8.28 10.25
CA LEU A 166 -0.50 7.52 11.45
C LEU A 166 -1.50 6.41 11.70
N PHE A 167 -1.18 5.20 11.27
CA PHE A 167 -2.01 4.03 11.54
C PHE A 167 -1.85 3.57 13.00
N GLY A 168 -2.98 3.33 13.67
CA GLY A 168 -3.00 2.99 15.10
C GLY A 168 -2.31 4.03 16.00
N GLY A 169 -2.21 5.28 15.54
CA GLY A 169 -1.55 6.40 16.23
C GLY A 169 -0.03 6.29 16.38
N THR A 170 0.61 5.24 15.87
CA THR A 170 2.03 4.95 16.14
C THR A 170 2.83 4.49 14.93
N VAL A 171 2.18 3.92 13.92
CA VAL A 171 2.87 3.40 12.72
C VAL A 171 2.73 4.42 11.60
N SER A 172 3.85 4.90 11.07
CA SER A 172 3.85 5.78 9.91
C SER A 172 3.58 4.95 8.66
N VAL A 173 2.56 5.34 7.90
CA VAL A 173 2.18 4.71 6.65
C VAL A 173 2.05 5.78 5.58
N THR A 174 2.72 5.59 4.45
CA THR A 174 2.54 6.41 3.26
C THR A 174 1.71 5.61 2.26
N VAL A 175 0.57 6.16 1.88
CA VAL A 175 -0.27 5.60 0.80
C VAL A 175 -0.08 6.41 -0.46
N PHE A 176 -0.07 5.72 -1.60
CA PHE A 176 0.08 6.34 -2.92
C PHE A 176 -1.19 6.09 -3.71
N LEU A 177 -1.77 7.18 -4.21
CA LEU A 177 -3.00 7.16 -4.99
C LEU A 177 -2.73 7.54 -6.45
N ASP A 178 -3.42 6.90 -7.38
CA ASP A 178 -3.52 7.37 -8.76
C ASP A 178 -4.50 8.55 -8.89
N ASN A 179 -4.74 9.02 -10.12
CA ASN A 179 -5.68 10.12 -10.39
C ASN A 179 -7.15 9.79 -10.10
N ASN A 180 -7.49 8.51 -9.93
CA ASN A 180 -8.83 8.04 -9.60
C ASN A 180 -9.00 7.78 -8.10
N ASN A 181 -8.03 8.19 -7.27
CA ASN A 181 -7.95 7.87 -5.85
C ASN A 181 -7.89 6.35 -5.58
N MET A 182 -7.36 5.56 -6.52
CA MET A 182 -7.07 4.15 -6.34
C MET A 182 -5.75 3.99 -5.58
N LEU A 183 -5.76 3.14 -4.56
CA LEU A 183 -4.55 2.78 -3.83
C LEU A 183 -3.66 1.90 -4.70
N VAL A 184 -2.44 2.36 -4.99
CA VAL A 184 -1.50 1.66 -5.87
C VAL A 184 -0.22 1.20 -5.18
N ARG A 185 0.13 1.84 -4.06
CA ARG A 185 1.27 1.47 -3.23
C ARG A 185 1.02 1.87 -1.79
N ILE A 186 1.59 1.08 -0.88
CA ILE A 186 1.62 1.36 0.54
C ILE A 186 3.02 1.10 1.04
N ASP A 187 3.59 2.08 1.71
CA ASP A 187 4.83 1.93 2.45
C ASP A 187 4.53 2.08 3.93
N PHE A 188 5.03 1.18 4.78
CA PHE A 188 4.98 1.36 6.22
C PHE A 188 6.39 1.38 6.81
N SER A 189 6.56 2.18 7.85
CA SER A 189 7.77 2.21 8.67
C SER A 189 7.37 2.05 10.13
N SER A 190 7.93 1.01 10.77
CA SER A 190 7.76 0.76 12.20
C SER A 190 9.08 1.03 12.93
N PRO A 191 9.15 2.07 13.79
CA PRO A 191 10.38 2.43 14.47
C PRO A 191 10.81 1.38 15.51
N ALA A 192 9.86 0.61 16.07
CA ALA A 192 10.14 -0.36 17.13
C ALA A 192 11.15 -1.46 16.71
N ARG A 193 11.23 -1.76 15.41
CA ARG A 193 12.16 -2.75 14.85
C ARG A 193 12.99 -2.21 13.68
N SER A 194 12.88 -0.91 13.40
CA SER A 194 13.37 -0.31 12.15
C SER A 194 12.91 -1.12 10.93
N THR A 195 11.65 -1.59 10.97
CA THR A 195 11.06 -2.39 9.91
C THR A 195 10.48 -1.46 8.87
N PHE A 196 10.83 -1.71 7.61
CA PHE A 196 10.24 -1.06 6.47
C PHE A 196 9.58 -2.11 5.60
N THR A 197 8.49 -1.71 4.97
CA THR A 197 7.84 -2.55 3.99
C THR A 197 7.28 -1.66 2.90
N THR A 198 7.50 -2.08 1.66
CA THR A 198 6.85 -1.49 0.50
C THR A 198 5.97 -2.55 -0.13
N THR A 199 4.71 -2.21 -0.37
CA THR A 199 3.75 -3.06 -1.08
C THR A 199 3.28 -2.31 -2.31
N ARG A 200 3.47 -2.89 -3.48
CA ARG A 200 2.97 -2.37 -4.76
C ARG A 200 1.84 -3.23 -5.26
N LEU A 201 0.80 -2.57 -5.78
CA LEU A 201 -0.39 -3.20 -6.33
C LEU A 201 -0.37 -3.06 -7.87
N PHE A 202 -0.79 -4.13 -8.53
CA PHE A 202 -0.82 -4.27 -9.99
C PHE A 202 -2.14 -4.92 -10.41
N ASN A 203 -2.54 -4.72 -11.67
CA ASN A 203 -3.75 -5.34 -12.24
C ASN A 203 -4.98 -5.15 -11.32
N ILE A 204 -5.13 -3.94 -10.80
CA ILE A 204 -6.14 -3.62 -9.81
C ILE A 204 -7.51 -3.67 -10.50
N ILE A 205 -8.43 -4.39 -9.89
CA ILE A 205 -9.84 -4.44 -10.27
C ILE A 205 -10.62 -3.79 -9.12
N PRO A 206 -11.07 -2.53 -9.30
CA PRO A 206 -11.91 -1.84 -8.34
C PRO A 206 -13.25 -2.54 -8.09
N GLY A 207 -13.77 -2.39 -6.86
CA GLY A 207 -15.07 -2.90 -6.45
C GLY A 207 -14.98 -4.08 -5.48
N SER A 208 -16.13 -4.46 -4.92
CA SER A 208 -16.23 -5.53 -3.92
C SER A 208 -15.78 -6.87 -4.50
N PRO A 209 -14.72 -7.50 -3.94
CA PRO A 209 -14.39 -8.88 -4.29
C PRO A 209 -15.54 -9.83 -3.94
N ALA A 210 -15.62 -10.96 -4.64
CA ALA A 210 -16.65 -11.95 -4.38
C ALA A 210 -16.60 -12.46 -2.93
N LYS A 211 -17.74 -12.47 -2.24
CA LYS A 211 -17.81 -12.79 -0.80
C LYS A 211 -17.23 -14.16 -0.43
N ASN A 212 -17.33 -15.14 -1.34
CA ASN A 212 -16.78 -16.48 -1.11
C ASN A 212 -15.25 -16.49 -0.98
N LEU A 213 -14.55 -15.48 -1.51
CA LEU A 213 -13.09 -15.33 -1.36
C LEU A 213 -12.68 -15.12 0.10
N PHE A 214 -13.57 -14.59 0.94
CA PHE A 214 -13.36 -14.37 2.37
C PHE A 214 -13.87 -15.51 3.25
N SER A 215 -14.21 -16.66 2.65
CA SER A 215 -14.54 -17.85 3.43
C SER A 215 -13.29 -18.36 4.15
N ASN A 216 -13.47 -18.86 5.38
CA ASN A 216 -12.38 -19.40 6.18
C ASN A 216 -11.59 -20.45 5.35
N PRO A 217 -10.29 -20.24 5.09
CA PRO A 217 -9.48 -21.16 4.29
C PRO A 217 -9.17 -22.46 5.04
N CYS A 218 -9.51 -22.55 6.32
CA CYS A 218 -9.28 -23.71 7.17
C CYS A 218 -10.51 -24.62 7.23
N PRO A 219 -10.42 -25.86 6.71
CA PRO A 219 -11.50 -26.83 6.83
C PRO A 219 -11.73 -27.24 8.28
N THR A 220 -12.98 -27.51 8.65
CA THR A 220 -13.32 -28.17 9.92
C THR A 220 -12.63 -29.54 9.98
N GLY A 221 -11.71 -29.73 10.93
CA GLY A 221 -10.95 -30.98 11.11
C GLY A 221 -9.47 -30.91 10.73
N SER A 222 -8.97 -29.77 10.23
CA SER A 222 -7.52 -29.57 10.05
C SER A 222 -6.83 -29.54 11.43
N PRO A 223 -5.70 -30.23 11.64
CA PRO A 223 -5.01 -30.21 12.92
C PRO A 223 -4.60 -28.78 13.25
N THR A 224 -5.23 -28.19 14.27
CA THR A 224 -4.86 -26.89 14.81
C THR A 224 -3.52 -27.06 15.49
N SER A 225 -2.43 -26.65 14.85
CA SER A 225 -1.16 -26.57 15.56
C SER A 225 -1.23 -25.39 16.53
N THR A 226 -1.12 -25.65 17.82
CA THR A 226 -0.92 -24.64 18.86
C THR A 226 0.29 -23.78 18.49
N PRO A 227 0.26 -22.45 18.71
CA PRO A 227 1.37 -21.59 18.31
C PRO A 227 2.67 -22.02 18.99
N ILE A 228 3.73 -22.25 18.19
CA ILE A 228 5.08 -22.32 18.73
C ILE A 228 5.41 -20.91 19.26
N SER A 229 5.60 -20.80 20.58
CA SER A 229 6.05 -19.58 21.25
C SER A 229 7.49 -19.24 20.84
N SER A 230 7.68 -18.75 19.62
CA SER A 230 8.90 -18.08 19.20
C SER A 230 8.63 -16.57 19.29
N GLY A 231 9.28 -15.88 20.22
CA GLY A 231 9.13 -14.45 20.52
C GLY A 231 9.56 -13.47 19.41
N GLY A 232 9.16 -13.73 18.18
CA GLY A 232 9.21 -12.79 17.07
C GLY A 232 7.78 -12.38 16.71
N SER A 233 7.51 -11.07 16.70
CA SER A 233 6.29 -10.54 16.09
C SER A 233 6.21 -11.06 14.65
N ARG A 234 5.36 -12.06 14.42
CA ARG A 234 5.03 -12.54 13.08
C ARG A 234 3.99 -11.60 12.50
N THR A 235 4.45 -10.40 12.15
CA THR A 235 3.75 -9.57 11.18
C THR A 235 4.01 -10.22 9.82
N VAL A 236 2.96 -10.81 9.23
CA VAL A 236 2.88 -10.93 7.77
C VAL A 236 2.61 -9.55 7.24
#